data_AF-A0A091MAH7-F1
#
_entry.id   AF-A0A091MAH7-F1
#
_cell.length_a   1.000
_cell.length_b   1.000
_cell.length_c   1.000
_cell.angle_alpha   90.00
_cell.angle_beta   90.00
_cell.angle_gamma   90.00
#
_symmetry.space_group_name_H-M   'P 1'
#
loop_
_entity.id
_entity.type
_entity.pdbx_description
1 polymer ?
#
loop_
_entity_poly.entity_id
_entity_poly.type
_entity_poly.pdbx_seq_one_letter_code
_entity_poly.pdbx_strand_id
1 'polypeptide(L)'
;QVENVKLLDRYTNRKAANGTLYLTATHLIYVDASAEVRKETWILHHHIATIEKLPLTTAGYPLLIHCKNFHVAHFVIGQERDCHEVYTSLLKLSQPVKPEELYAFSYNPKMSKENREIGWKLIDLKVDYQRMGIPNGYWEITDLNKDYEVCNTYPPEIVVPRAANKAVVIGSSRFRSRGRIPVLSYLYKENNAAICRCSQPLSGFSARCLEDEQMLQAIREANPGSPFMYVVDTRPKLNAMANRAAGKGYENEDNYDNIRFKFIGIENIHVMRNSLQKLLEVCEMKSPSMSDFLTGLENSGWLRHIKAVMDAGVFLAKAVKDEKASVLVHCSDGWDRTAQVCSLASLLLDPFYRTFKGFMVLIEKEWIAMGHKFSHRCGHLDGDPKEVSPVFTQFVECVWQLMQQFPCTFEFNERFLLEIHDHVHSCQFGNFLGTCHKEREDLKIFEKTHSLWPFLLQKKQELRNPLYRGFTAYKELQPNTLPFSFQFWCGMYNRFDKGMHPKQCILDHLLSCMSRKMKLEDNASELE
;
A
#
# COMPACT_ATOMS: atom_id res chain seq x y z
N GLN A 1 -0.46 3.33 35.24
CA GLN A 1 0.02 1.93 35.10
C GLN A 1 -0.97 1.02 35.79
N VAL A 2 -1.13 -0.21 35.33
CA VAL A 2 -2.02 -1.21 35.93
C VAL A 2 -1.20 -2.47 36.17
N GLU A 3 -1.15 -2.92 37.42
CA GLU A 3 -0.42 -4.13 37.82
C GLU A 3 -1.31 -5.37 37.74
N ASN A 4 -0.71 -6.56 37.82
CA ASN A 4 -1.43 -7.84 37.82
C ASN A 4 -2.29 -8.07 36.58
N VAL A 5 -1.87 -7.54 35.42
CA VAL A 5 -2.51 -7.78 34.13
C VAL A 5 -1.92 -9.05 33.52
N LYS A 6 -2.74 -9.84 32.82
CA LYS A 6 -2.26 -11.00 32.04
C LYS A 6 -2.44 -10.72 30.56
N LEU A 7 -1.43 -10.99 29.75
CA LEU A 7 -1.55 -11.06 28.30
C LEU A 7 -1.74 -12.53 27.90
N LEU A 8 -2.93 -12.88 27.40
CA LEU A 8 -3.24 -14.23 26.97
C LEU A 8 -2.66 -14.51 25.58
N ASP A 9 -2.07 -15.70 25.45
CA ASP A 9 -1.60 -16.21 24.18
C ASP A 9 -2.70 -17.08 23.55
N ARG A 10 -2.89 -16.96 22.23
CA ARG A 10 -3.96 -17.65 21.52
C ARG A 10 -3.70 -19.16 21.37
N TYR A 11 -2.45 -19.56 21.13
CA TYR A 11 -2.11 -20.94 20.77
C TYR A 11 -1.26 -21.66 21.81
N THR A 12 -0.71 -20.97 22.80
CA THR A 12 0.04 -21.65 23.86
C THR A 12 -0.86 -22.07 25.02
N ASN A 13 -0.70 -23.32 25.46
CA ASN A 13 -1.31 -23.83 26.70
C ASN A 13 -0.55 -23.38 27.97
N ARG A 14 0.41 -22.46 27.84
CA ARG A 14 1.15 -21.94 29.01
C ARG A 14 0.26 -20.98 29.77
N LYS A 15 0.27 -21.12 31.10
CA LYS A 15 -0.44 -20.19 31.99
C LYS A 15 0.16 -18.79 31.79
N ALA A 16 -0.66 -17.83 31.36
CA ALA A 16 -0.22 -16.46 31.18
C ALA A 16 0.34 -15.90 32.50
N ALA A 17 1.54 -15.35 32.42
CA ALA A 17 2.18 -14.68 33.52
C ALA A 17 1.50 -13.36 33.84
N ASN A 18 1.63 -12.92 35.09
CA ASN A 18 1.26 -11.56 35.46
C ASN A 18 2.32 -10.59 34.92
N GLY A 19 1.89 -9.39 34.59
CA GLY A 19 2.73 -8.30 34.16
C GLY A 19 2.13 -6.95 34.52
N THR A 20 2.80 -5.91 34.09
CA THR A 20 2.36 -4.52 34.29
C THR A 20 2.03 -3.89 32.95
N LEU A 21 0.88 -3.25 32.87
CA LEU A 21 0.40 -2.51 31.71
C LEU A 21 0.62 -1.01 31.90
N TYR A 22 1.42 -0.42 31.02
CA TYR A 22 1.71 1.00 30.98
C TYR A 22 0.98 1.65 29.83
N LEU A 23 0.33 2.78 30.12
CA LEU A 23 -0.33 3.61 29.13
C LEU A 23 0.46 4.91 29.03
N THR A 24 1.01 5.16 27.85
CA THR A 24 1.71 6.42 27.53
C THR A 24 0.87 7.25 26.57
N ALA A 25 1.36 8.41 26.16
CA ALA A 25 0.67 9.23 25.16
C ALA A 25 0.60 8.57 23.77
N THR A 26 1.50 7.63 23.46
CA THR A 26 1.67 7.09 22.09
C THR A 26 1.57 5.56 22.03
N HIS A 27 1.87 4.88 23.13
CA HIS A 27 1.93 3.42 23.22
C HIS A 27 1.20 2.87 24.44
N LEU A 28 0.60 1.71 24.24
CA LEU A 28 0.32 0.71 25.26
C LEU A 28 1.53 -0.24 25.36
N ILE A 29 2.09 -0.40 26.55
CA ILE A 29 3.27 -1.23 26.79
C ILE A 29 2.94 -2.23 27.88
N TYR A 30 3.07 -3.52 27.59
CA TYR A 30 2.94 -4.59 28.57
C TYR A 30 4.33 -5.16 28.88
N VAL A 31 4.67 -5.24 30.17
CA VAL A 31 5.93 -5.82 30.65
C VAL A 31 5.62 -7.08 31.46
N ASP A 32 6.10 -8.22 30.99
CA ASP A 32 5.94 -9.53 31.63
C ASP A 32 6.83 -9.61 32.89
N ALA A 33 6.25 -10.00 34.03
CA ALA A 33 6.97 -10.08 35.30
C ALA A 33 7.65 -11.44 35.54
N SER A 34 7.33 -12.50 34.78
CA SER A 34 7.85 -13.85 35.06
C SER A 34 9.08 -14.25 34.24
N ALA A 35 9.53 -13.42 33.32
CA ALA A 35 10.60 -13.80 32.40
C ALA A 35 11.98 -13.42 32.97
N GLU A 36 12.91 -14.39 33.03
CA GLU A 36 14.33 -14.15 33.35
C GLU A 36 14.95 -13.05 32.46
N VAL A 37 14.41 -12.90 31.24
CA VAL A 37 14.66 -11.80 30.32
C VAL A 37 13.41 -10.94 30.23
N ARG A 38 13.52 -9.65 30.56
CA ARG A 38 12.43 -8.67 30.46
C ARG A 38 11.78 -8.72 29.08
N LYS A 39 10.54 -9.21 29.01
CA LYS A 39 9.77 -9.36 27.77
C LYS A 39 8.71 -8.28 27.71
N GLU A 40 8.72 -7.50 26.63
CA GLU A 40 7.81 -6.39 26.44
C GLU A 40 6.96 -6.57 25.18
N THR A 41 5.69 -6.18 25.26
CA THR A 41 4.79 -6.07 24.12
C THR A 41 4.39 -4.61 23.96
N TRP A 42 4.65 -4.03 22.80
CA TRP A 42 4.37 -2.63 22.49
C TRP A 42 3.27 -2.55 21.43
N ILE A 43 2.26 -1.73 21.67
CA ILE A 43 1.17 -1.44 20.73
C ILE A 43 1.03 0.07 20.63
N LEU A 44 1.23 0.63 19.45
CA LEU A 44 0.96 2.05 19.22
C LEU A 44 -0.55 2.28 19.23
N HIS A 45 -1.01 3.36 19.84
CA HIS A 45 -2.45 3.67 19.89
C HIS A 45 -3.07 3.78 18.51
N HIS A 46 -2.33 4.30 17.54
CA HIS A 46 -2.76 4.46 16.15
C HIS A 46 -2.88 3.13 15.38
N HIS A 47 -2.18 2.08 15.85
CA HIS A 47 -2.37 0.73 15.33
C HIS A 47 -3.68 0.12 15.80
N ILE A 48 -4.28 0.59 16.90
CA ILE A 48 -5.53 0.01 17.41
C ILE A 48 -6.67 0.31 16.41
N ALA A 49 -7.39 -0.74 16.03
CA ALA A 49 -8.57 -0.70 15.17
C ALA A 49 -9.85 -0.76 16.00
N THR A 50 -9.97 -1.78 16.86
CA THR A 50 -11.12 -1.96 17.75
C THR A 50 -10.65 -2.36 19.14
N ILE A 51 -11.47 -2.01 20.14
CA ILE A 51 -11.28 -2.37 21.54
C ILE A 51 -12.61 -2.89 22.06
N GLU A 52 -12.61 -4.10 22.60
CA GLU A 52 -13.81 -4.79 23.07
C GLU A 52 -13.62 -5.23 24.52
N LYS A 53 -14.57 -4.85 25.39
CA LYS A 53 -14.70 -5.42 26.73
C LYS A 53 -15.52 -6.70 26.62
N LEU A 54 -14.91 -7.83 26.97
CA LEU A 54 -15.60 -9.10 27.00
C LEU A 54 -16.29 -9.32 28.37
N PRO A 55 -17.25 -10.25 28.47
CA PRO A 55 -17.89 -10.58 29.75
C PRO A 55 -16.87 -10.97 30.83
N LEU A 56 -17.19 -10.67 32.10
CA LEU A 56 -16.38 -11.05 33.26
C LEU A 56 -16.11 -12.56 33.28
N THR A 57 -14.86 -12.93 33.56
CA THR A 57 -14.43 -14.31 33.74
C THR A 57 -13.90 -14.53 35.15
N THR A 58 -13.72 -15.80 35.54
CA THR A 58 -13.06 -16.16 36.81
C THR A 58 -11.61 -15.67 36.90
N ALA A 59 -10.99 -15.33 35.77
CA ALA A 59 -9.63 -14.81 35.70
C ALA A 59 -9.54 -13.27 35.80
N GLY A 60 -10.67 -12.57 35.68
CA GLY A 60 -10.75 -11.10 35.66
C GLY A 60 -11.55 -10.56 34.47
N TYR A 61 -11.35 -9.28 34.18
CA TYR A 61 -12.05 -8.51 33.14
C TYR A 61 -11.27 -8.54 31.82
N PRO A 62 -11.74 -9.27 30.80
CA PRO A 62 -11.00 -9.40 29.56
C PRO A 62 -11.21 -8.19 28.63
N LEU A 63 -10.11 -7.73 28.05
CA LEU A 63 -10.03 -6.62 27.11
C LEU A 63 -9.34 -7.11 25.84
N LEU A 64 -10.07 -7.12 24.73
CA LEU A 64 -9.59 -7.56 23.43
C LEU A 64 -9.28 -6.33 22.57
N ILE A 65 -8.07 -6.29 22.01
CA ILE A 65 -7.60 -5.21 21.15
C ILE A 65 -7.22 -5.80 19.80
N HIS A 66 -7.91 -5.39 18.74
CA HIS A 66 -7.52 -5.70 17.37
C HIS A 66 -6.78 -4.51 16.79
N CYS A 67 -5.63 -4.77 16.17
CA CYS A 67 -4.83 -3.76 15.51
C CYS A 67 -4.97 -3.83 14.00
N LYS A 68 -4.86 -2.68 13.33
CA LYS A 68 -4.86 -2.50 11.87
C LYS A 68 -3.73 -3.26 11.17
N ASN A 69 -2.68 -3.60 11.92
CA ASN A 69 -1.55 -4.40 11.45
C ASN A 69 -1.69 -5.89 11.77
N PHE A 70 -2.90 -6.33 12.13
CA PHE A 70 -3.33 -7.71 12.43
C PHE A 70 -2.82 -8.30 13.75
N HIS A 71 -2.19 -7.48 14.60
CA HIS A 71 -1.92 -7.89 15.97
C HIS A 71 -3.23 -7.93 16.78
N VAL A 72 -3.49 -9.06 17.42
CA VAL A 72 -4.61 -9.20 18.37
C VAL A 72 -4.04 -9.42 19.76
N ALA A 73 -4.35 -8.52 20.69
CA ALA A 73 -3.90 -8.60 22.07
C ALA A 73 -5.10 -8.82 22.99
N HIS A 74 -5.03 -9.89 23.80
CA HIS A 74 -6.06 -10.26 24.75
C HIS A 74 -5.54 -10.08 26.17
N PHE A 75 -5.91 -8.97 26.80
CA PHE A 75 -5.54 -8.69 28.18
C PHE A 75 -6.63 -9.18 29.14
N VAL A 76 -6.24 -9.61 30.34
CA VAL A 76 -7.15 -9.82 31.47
C VAL A 76 -6.68 -8.95 32.61
N ILE A 77 -7.55 -8.03 33.03
CA ILE A 77 -7.27 -7.04 34.09
C ILE A 77 -8.01 -7.46 35.36
N GLY A 78 -7.34 -7.40 36.51
CA GLY A 78 -7.88 -7.92 37.77
C GLY A 78 -9.09 -7.14 38.32
N GLN A 79 -9.11 -5.82 38.16
CA GLN A 79 -10.15 -4.95 38.70
C GLN A 79 -11.00 -4.32 37.59
N GLU A 80 -12.31 -4.21 37.84
CA GLU A 80 -13.25 -3.61 36.89
C GLU A 80 -12.90 -2.15 36.59
N ARG A 81 -12.61 -1.40 37.65
CA ARG A 81 -12.26 0.01 37.59
C ARG A 81 -11.07 0.24 36.66
N ASP A 82 -9.98 -0.49 36.88
CA ASP A 82 -8.77 -0.39 36.05
C ASP A 82 -9.06 -0.75 34.59
N CYS A 83 -9.82 -1.83 34.36
CA CYS A 83 -10.23 -2.22 33.01
C CYS A 83 -11.06 -1.13 32.32
N HIS A 84 -11.97 -0.51 33.07
CA HIS A 84 -12.81 0.57 32.56
C HIS A 84 -12.00 1.83 32.22
N GLU A 85 -11.06 2.22 33.09
CA GLU A 85 -10.18 3.37 32.89
C GLU A 85 -9.24 3.15 31.69
N VAL A 86 -8.64 1.96 31.56
CA VAL A 86 -7.79 1.59 30.41
C VAL A 86 -8.58 1.62 29.10
N TYR A 87 -9.76 1.01 29.06
CA TYR A 87 -10.61 1.00 27.88
C TYR A 87 -10.98 2.40 27.41
N THR A 88 -11.45 3.24 28.32
CA THR A 88 -11.91 4.59 27.99
C THR A 88 -10.74 5.47 27.51
N SER A 89 -9.57 5.30 28.14
CA SER A 89 -8.35 5.98 27.72
C SER A 89 -7.89 5.54 26.33
N LEU A 90 -7.90 4.24 26.06
CA LEU A 90 -7.51 3.70 24.77
C LEU A 90 -8.46 4.12 23.64
N LEU A 91 -9.78 4.12 23.87
CA LEU A 91 -10.75 4.64 22.89
C LEU A 91 -10.45 6.08 22.49
N LYS A 92 -10.15 6.93 23.48
CA LYS A 92 -9.81 8.34 23.23
C LYS A 92 -8.49 8.49 22.47
N LEU A 93 -7.48 7.66 22.78
CA LEU A 93 -6.14 7.77 22.20
C LEU A 93 -6.00 7.10 20.83
N SER A 94 -6.87 6.15 20.48
CA SER A 94 -6.84 5.43 19.19
C SER A 94 -7.72 6.06 18.10
N GLN A 95 -8.55 7.04 18.45
CA GLN A 95 -9.50 7.70 17.55
C GLN A 95 -9.25 9.22 17.49
N PRO A 96 -8.10 9.66 16.94
CA PRO A 96 -7.85 11.08 16.74
C PRO A 96 -8.87 11.67 15.75
N VAL A 97 -9.35 12.88 16.03
CA VAL A 97 -10.34 13.57 15.18
C VAL A 97 -9.65 14.55 14.24
N LYS A 98 -8.54 15.15 14.71
CA LYS A 98 -7.79 16.15 13.94
C LYS A 98 -6.45 15.58 13.45
N PRO A 99 -5.99 15.96 12.24
CA PRO A 99 -4.68 15.55 11.73
C PRO A 99 -3.53 15.85 12.71
N GLU A 100 -3.56 17.00 13.40
CA GLU A 100 -2.50 17.42 14.32
C GLU A 100 -2.38 16.54 15.57
N GLU A 101 -3.41 15.74 15.88
CA GLU A 101 -3.41 14.79 17.00
C GLU A 101 -2.65 13.49 16.65
N LEU A 102 -2.37 13.27 15.35
CA LEU A 102 -1.63 12.10 14.90
C LEU A 102 -0.18 12.11 15.42
N TYR A 103 0.34 10.93 15.72
CA TYR A 103 1.68 10.77 16.31
C TYR A 103 2.78 11.50 15.51
N ALA A 104 2.70 11.56 14.18
CA ALA A 104 3.70 12.19 13.32
C ALA A 104 3.96 13.66 13.65
N PHE A 105 2.95 14.38 14.14
CA PHE A 105 3.07 15.81 14.50
C PHE A 105 3.70 16.03 15.87
N SER A 106 3.69 15.01 16.75
CA SER A 106 4.36 15.04 18.05
C SER A 106 5.67 14.23 18.07
N TYR A 107 5.93 13.44 17.03
CA TYR A 107 7.13 12.61 16.92
C TYR A 107 8.39 13.47 16.74
N ASN A 108 9.29 13.40 17.73
CA ASN A 108 10.55 14.13 17.73
C ASN A 108 11.74 13.18 18.00
N PRO A 109 12.42 12.69 16.94
CA PRO A 109 13.62 11.86 17.06
C PRO A 109 14.89 12.66 17.43
N LYS A 110 14.76 13.88 17.98
CA LYS A 110 15.87 14.81 18.27
C LYS A 110 16.73 15.14 17.04
N MET A 111 16.12 15.18 15.87
CA MET A 111 16.79 15.51 14.61
C MET A 111 16.70 17.01 14.32
N SER A 112 17.74 17.60 13.73
CA SER A 112 17.73 19.00 13.31
C SER A 112 16.71 19.23 12.19
N LYS A 113 16.23 20.48 12.07
CA LYS A 113 15.31 20.90 11.00
C LYS A 113 15.88 20.63 9.61
N GLU A 114 17.17 20.89 9.41
CA GLU A 114 17.88 20.67 8.15
C GLU A 114 17.88 19.18 7.75
N ASN A 115 18.21 18.28 8.68
CA ASN A 115 18.21 16.84 8.41
C ASN A 115 16.80 16.31 8.11
N ARG A 116 15.76 16.88 8.75
CA ARG A 116 14.37 16.56 8.43
C ARG A 116 14.01 16.97 7.00
N GLU A 117 14.39 18.16 6.57
CA GLU A 117 14.17 18.64 5.20
C GLU A 117 14.92 17.79 4.16
N ILE A 118 16.17 17.41 4.46
CA ILE A 118 16.96 16.48 3.63
C ILE A 118 16.21 15.13 3.52
N GLY A 119 15.63 14.65 4.61
CA GLY A 119 14.86 13.41 4.63
C GLY A 119 13.65 13.40 3.69
N TRP A 120 12.94 14.53 3.57
CA TRP A 120 11.84 14.70 2.61
C TRP A 120 12.35 14.83 1.18
N LYS A 121 13.46 15.56 0.97
CA LYS A 121 14.11 15.74 -0.34
C LYS A 121 14.83 14.49 -0.85
N LEU A 122 14.87 13.41 -0.07
CA LEU A 122 15.49 12.16 -0.48
C LEU A 122 14.92 11.68 -1.82
N ILE A 123 13.59 11.79 -2.02
CA ILE A 123 12.90 11.39 -3.24
C ILE A 123 12.50 12.63 -4.03
N ASP A 124 12.99 12.71 -5.26
CA ASP A 124 12.55 13.69 -6.26
C ASP A 124 11.91 12.92 -7.43
N LEU A 125 10.62 13.18 -7.66
CA LEU A 125 9.86 12.53 -8.72
C LEU A 125 10.30 12.99 -10.13
N LYS A 126 10.86 14.19 -10.27
CA LYS A 126 11.41 14.67 -11.54
C LYS A 126 12.56 13.79 -12.02
N VAL A 127 13.40 13.36 -11.09
CA VAL A 127 14.53 12.46 -11.39
C VAL A 127 14.04 11.13 -11.94
N ASP A 128 12.90 10.61 -11.46
CA ASP A 128 12.32 9.38 -12.00
C ASP A 128 11.74 9.57 -13.40
N TYR A 129 11.07 10.70 -13.67
CA TYR A 129 10.64 11.05 -15.03
C TYR A 129 11.83 11.23 -15.99
N GLN A 130 12.91 11.89 -15.56
CA GLN A 130 14.15 12.00 -16.32
C GLN A 130 14.81 10.64 -16.57
N ARG A 131 14.81 9.76 -15.55
CA ARG A 131 15.24 8.37 -15.69
C ARG A 131 14.39 7.63 -16.72
N MET A 132 13.11 7.94 -16.87
CA MET A 132 12.22 7.46 -17.94
C MET A 132 12.37 8.23 -19.27
N GLY A 133 13.26 9.21 -19.35
CA GLY A 133 13.54 9.98 -20.57
C GLY A 133 12.47 11.03 -20.85
N ILE A 134 11.87 11.59 -19.81
CA ILE A 134 10.89 12.67 -19.88
C ILE A 134 11.50 13.96 -19.29
N PRO A 135 11.33 15.12 -19.94
CA PRO A 135 10.60 15.35 -21.19
C PRO A 135 11.32 14.80 -22.43
N ASN A 136 10.58 14.54 -23.50
CA ASN A 136 11.11 14.14 -24.81
C ASN A 136 10.23 14.68 -25.96
N GLY A 137 10.45 14.20 -27.19
CA GLY A 137 9.69 14.61 -28.38
C GLY A 137 8.16 14.48 -28.24
N TYR A 138 7.68 13.57 -27.41
CA TYR A 138 6.27 13.20 -27.30
C TYR A 138 5.62 13.57 -25.97
N TRP A 139 6.38 13.70 -24.90
CA TRP A 139 5.88 13.91 -23.54
C TRP A 139 6.55 15.11 -22.87
N GLU A 140 5.79 15.85 -22.09
CA GLU A 140 6.28 17.00 -21.32
C GLU A 140 5.77 17.02 -19.88
N ILE A 141 6.55 17.61 -18.98
CA ILE A 141 6.15 17.92 -17.61
C ILE A 141 5.52 19.31 -17.67
N THR A 142 4.26 19.44 -17.25
CA THR A 142 3.51 20.69 -17.30
C THR A 142 3.18 21.20 -15.89
N ASP A 143 3.15 22.53 -15.75
CA ASP A 143 2.78 23.25 -14.54
C ASP A 143 1.29 23.65 -14.51
N LEU A 144 0.48 23.14 -15.45
CA LEU A 144 -0.95 23.46 -15.54
C LEU A 144 -1.75 23.11 -14.27
N ASN A 145 -1.24 22.20 -13.43
CA ASN A 145 -1.85 21.86 -12.15
C ASN A 145 -1.11 22.45 -10.94
N LYS A 146 -0.20 23.42 -11.12
CA LYS A 146 0.62 23.98 -10.03
C LYS A 146 -0.20 24.52 -8.86
N ASP A 147 -1.36 25.11 -9.17
CA ASP A 147 -2.30 25.69 -8.21
C ASP A 147 -3.51 24.76 -7.94
N TYR A 148 -3.41 23.49 -8.36
CA TYR A 148 -4.43 22.45 -8.18
C TYR A 148 -5.78 22.70 -8.88
N GLU A 149 -5.82 23.61 -9.85
CA GLU A 149 -7.06 23.99 -10.55
C GLU A 149 -7.54 22.93 -11.55
N VAL A 150 -6.63 22.21 -12.21
CA VAL A 150 -6.98 21.13 -13.14
C VAL A 150 -7.48 19.92 -12.38
N CYS A 151 -6.77 19.54 -11.31
CA CYS A 151 -7.07 18.40 -10.47
C CYS A 151 -6.48 18.56 -9.07
N ASN A 152 -7.33 18.79 -8.08
CA ASN A 152 -6.92 18.95 -6.69
C ASN A 152 -6.46 17.67 -5.97
N THR A 153 -6.54 16.53 -6.66
CA THR A 153 -6.06 15.23 -6.15
C THR A 153 -4.84 14.69 -6.89
N TYR A 154 -4.29 15.45 -7.84
CA TYR A 154 -3.02 15.20 -8.51
C TYR A 154 -1.91 16.09 -7.96
N PRO A 155 -0.63 15.75 -8.20
CA PRO A 155 0.47 16.61 -7.83
C PRO A 155 0.48 17.91 -8.66
N PRO A 156 1.21 18.95 -8.21
CA PRO A 156 1.38 20.21 -8.93
C PRO A 156 1.91 20.04 -10.36
N GLU A 157 2.87 19.13 -10.53
CA GLU A 157 3.48 18.81 -11.81
C GLU A 157 2.96 17.47 -12.31
N ILE A 158 2.43 17.48 -13.52
CA ILE A 158 1.89 16.30 -14.18
C ILE A 158 2.53 16.14 -15.56
N VAL A 159 2.49 14.91 -16.08
CA VAL A 159 3.10 14.59 -17.37
C VAL A 159 2.02 14.26 -18.39
N VAL A 160 2.01 15.01 -19.48
CA VAL A 160 1.01 14.92 -20.55
C VAL A 160 1.70 14.79 -21.91
N PRO A 161 0.99 14.30 -22.96
CA PRO A 161 1.52 14.35 -24.31
C PRO A 161 1.78 15.80 -24.72
N ARG A 162 2.91 16.05 -25.39
CA ARG A 162 3.27 17.40 -25.89
C ARG A 162 2.27 17.95 -26.91
N ALA A 163 1.54 17.07 -27.61
CA ALA A 163 0.49 17.48 -28.52
C ALA A 163 -0.79 17.95 -27.80
N ALA A 164 -0.97 17.62 -26.51
CA ALA A 164 -2.13 18.02 -25.72
C ALA A 164 -1.94 19.44 -25.16
N ASN A 165 -2.43 20.43 -25.90
CA ASN A 165 -2.35 21.83 -25.48
C ASN A 165 -3.21 22.12 -24.22
N LYS A 166 -3.06 23.34 -23.66
CA LYS A 166 -3.79 23.77 -22.46
C LYS A 166 -5.32 23.61 -22.55
N ALA A 167 -5.92 23.87 -23.72
CA ALA A 167 -7.36 23.73 -23.91
C ALA A 167 -7.79 22.26 -23.83
N VAL A 168 -7.02 21.35 -24.44
CA VAL A 168 -7.23 19.90 -24.36
C VAL A 168 -7.19 19.42 -22.90
N VAL A 169 -6.17 19.84 -22.15
CA VAL A 169 -6.00 19.49 -20.73
C VAL A 169 -7.19 19.95 -19.89
N ILE A 170 -7.62 21.22 -20.03
CA ILE A 170 -8.73 21.79 -19.27
C ILE A 170 -10.08 21.18 -19.70
N GLY A 171 -10.28 20.92 -20.99
CA GLY A 171 -11.50 20.28 -21.48
C GLY A 171 -11.65 18.85 -20.96
N SER A 172 -10.58 18.04 -21.07
CA SER A 172 -10.55 16.69 -20.51
C SER A 172 -10.80 16.68 -19.00
N SER A 173 -10.27 17.65 -18.23
CA SER A 173 -10.49 17.68 -16.78
C SER A 173 -11.96 17.88 -16.39
N ARG A 174 -12.71 18.66 -17.18
CA ARG A 174 -14.15 18.85 -16.96
C ARG A 174 -14.95 17.59 -17.29
N PHE A 175 -14.44 16.73 -18.17
CA PHE A 175 -15.09 15.49 -18.57
C PHE A 175 -14.65 14.27 -17.75
N ARG A 176 -13.54 14.35 -17.04
CA ARG A 176 -13.02 13.27 -16.20
C ARG A 176 -13.46 13.45 -14.75
N SER A 177 -13.95 12.39 -14.14
CA SER A 177 -14.44 12.42 -12.76
C SER A 177 -13.39 13.02 -11.80
N ARG A 178 -13.73 14.13 -11.15
CA ARG A 178 -12.85 14.90 -10.22
C ARG A 178 -11.63 15.55 -10.89
N GLY A 179 -11.67 15.80 -12.19
CA GLY A 179 -10.55 16.44 -12.89
C GLY A 179 -9.35 15.52 -13.13
N ARG A 180 -9.44 14.23 -12.79
CA ARG A 180 -8.34 13.28 -12.88
C ARG A 180 -8.17 12.81 -14.33
N ILE A 181 -7.54 13.68 -15.11
CA ILE A 181 -7.24 13.51 -16.54
C ILE A 181 -6.24 12.38 -16.81
N PRO A 182 -6.17 11.88 -18.06
CA PRO A 182 -5.09 11.03 -18.52
C PRO A 182 -3.71 11.68 -18.34
N VAL A 183 -2.87 11.06 -17.52
CA VAL A 183 -1.46 11.47 -17.32
C VAL A 183 -0.54 10.26 -17.34
N LEU A 184 0.73 10.49 -17.68
CA LEU A 184 1.75 9.44 -17.74
C LEU A 184 2.09 8.90 -16.34
N SER A 185 1.97 7.58 -16.20
CA SER A 185 2.44 6.83 -15.04
C SER A 185 3.82 6.22 -15.31
N TYR A 186 3.99 5.57 -16.46
CA TYR A 186 5.24 4.89 -16.83
C TYR A 186 5.48 4.93 -18.34
N LEU A 187 6.73 5.10 -18.77
CA LEU A 187 7.13 5.00 -20.18
C LEU A 187 8.14 3.87 -20.35
N TYR A 188 7.83 2.92 -21.23
CA TYR A 188 8.75 1.88 -21.64
C TYR A 188 9.60 2.38 -22.82
N LYS A 189 10.80 2.88 -22.50
CA LYS A 189 11.67 3.62 -23.43
C LYS A 189 11.97 2.89 -24.73
N GLU A 190 12.09 1.58 -24.69
CA GLU A 190 12.56 0.76 -25.80
C GLU A 190 11.58 0.75 -26.98
N ASN A 191 10.29 1.04 -26.75
CA ASN A 191 9.27 1.05 -27.81
C ASN A 191 8.30 2.24 -27.73
N ASN A 192 8.48 3.18 -26.81
CA ASN A 192 7.58 4.33 -26.53
C ASN A 192 6.18 3.97 -26.04
N ALA A 193 5.89 2.72 -25.69
CA ALA A 193 4.62 2.35 -25.09
C ALA A 193 4.50 2.94 -23.68
N ALA A 194 3.39 3.62 -23.44
CA ALA A 194 3.13 4.34 -22.19
C ALA A 194 2.02 3.66 -21.39
N ILE A 195 2.16 3.63 -20.07
CA ILE A 195 1.05 3.41 -19.14
C ILE A 195 0.61 4.78 -18.67
N CYS A 196 -0.63 5.14 -18.98
CA CYS A 196 -1.30 6.34 -18.51
C CYS A 196 -2.38 5.96 -17.51
N ARG A 197 -2.76 6.91 -16.65
CA ARG A 197 -3.82 6.72 -15.66
C ARG A 197 -4.77 7.90 -15.61
N CYS A 198 -6.03 7.63 -15.29
CA CYS A 198 -7.06 8.64 -15.09
C CYS A 198 -8.22 8.12 -14.22
N SER A 199 -9.26 8.94 -14.09
CA SER A 199 -10.58 8.53 -13.62
C SER A 199 -11.51 8.18 -14.79
N GLN A 200 -12.69 7.64 -14.48
CA GLN A 200 -13.71 7.39 -15.50
C GLN A 200 -14.19 8.69 -16.18
N PRO A 201 -14.60 8.61 -17.45
CA PRO A 201 -15.26 9.73 -18.12
C PRO A 201 -16.68 9.96 -17.57
N LEU A 202 -17.16 11.19 -17.71
CA LEU A 202 -18.53 11.63 -17.40
C LEU A 202 -19.44 11.48 -18.62
N SER A 203 -19.34 10.33 -19.31
CA SER A 203 -20.02 10.06 -20.57
C SER A 203 -21.53 9.88 -20.44
N GLY A 204 -22.03 9.52 -19.27
CA GLY A 204 -23.41 9.08 -19.08
C GLY A 204 -23.83 8.08 -20.16
N PHE A 205 -25.01 8.31 -20.75
CA PHE A 205 -25.48 7.50 -21.86
C PHE A 205 -24.83 7.86 -23.20
N SER A 206 -24.63 9.14 -23.49
CA SER A 206 -24.22 9.61 -24.84
C SER A 206 -23.34 10.87 -24.85
N ALA A 207 -22.97 11.42 -23.69
CA ALA A 207 -22.13 12.61 -23.63
C ALA A 207 -20.73 12.31 -24.18
N ARG A 208 -20.21 13.28 -24.92
CA ARG A 208 -18.90 13.26 -25.57
C ARG A 208 -18.12 14.51 -25.19
N CYS A 209 -16.81 14.44 -25.28
CA CYS A 209 -15.92 15.57 -25.06
C CYS A 209 -14.80 15.50 -26.10
N LEU A 210 -14.81 16.47 -27.02
CA LEU A 210 -13.83 16.54 -28.10
C LEU A 210 -12.41 16.65 -27.55
N GLU A 211 -12.22 17.43 -26.48
CA GLU A 211 -10.93 17.60 -25.84
C GLU A 211 -10.44 16.31 -25.17
N ASP A 212 -11.32 15.47 -24.61
CA ASP A 212 -10.93 14.18 -24.05
C ASP A 212 -10.60 13.16 -25.15
N GLU A 213 -11.36 13.17 -26.25
CA GLU A 213 -11.06 12.39 -27.46
C GLU A 213 -9.68 12.78 -28.03
N GLN A 214 -9.39 14.09 -28.11
CA GLN A 214 -8.07 14.62 -28.52
C GLN A 214 -6.95 14.25 -27.54
N MET A 215 -7.23 14.23 -26.24
CA MET A 215 -6.26 13.80 -25.22
C MET A 215 -5.85 12.34 -25.43
N LEU A 216 -6.81 11.43 -25.62
CA LEU A 216 -6.53 10.02 -25.87
C LEU A 216 -5.81 9.83 -27.21
N GLN A 217 -6.23 10.58 -28.24
CA GLN A 217 -5.55 10.59 -29.52
C GLN A 217 -4.09 11.01 -29.40
N ALA A 218 -3.78 12.03 -28.60
CA ALA A 218 -2.40 12.48 -28.38
C ALA A 218 -1.55 11.43 -27.63
N ILE A 219 -2.15 10.66 -26.71
CA ILE A 219 -1.48 9.52 -26.05
C ILE A 219 -1.15 8.41 -27.06
N ARG A 220 -2.08 8.12 -27.97
CA ARG A 220 -1.89 7.17 -29.08
C ARG A 220 -0.81 7.69 -30.05
N GLU A 221 -0.88 8.98 -30.39
CA GLU A 221 0.14 9.92 -30.93
C GLU A 221 1.57 9.63 -30.46
N ALA A 222 1.72 9.61 -29.14
CA ALA A 222 3.01 9.52 -28.48
C ALA A 222 3.69 8.14 -28.60
N ASN A 223 3.01 7.14 -29.18
CA ASN A 223 3.56 5.84 -29.50
C ASN A 223 3.38 5.52 -31.00
N PRO A 224 4.28 6.02 -31.87
CA PRO A 224 4.18 5.79 -33.31
C PRO A 224 4.39 4.31 -33.71
N GLY A 225 4.84 3.46 -32.80
CA GLY A 225 5.08 2.04 -33.04
C GLY A 225 3.83 1.16 -32.97
N SER A 226 2.69 1.70 -32.51
CA SER A 226 1.44 0.96 -32.39
C SER A 226 0.28 1.70 -33.08
N PRO A 227 -0.54 1.01 -33.89
CA PRO A 227 -1.70 1.64 -34.53
C PRO A 227 -2.88 1.84 -33.57
N PHE A 228 -2.84 1.26 -32.36
CA PHE A 228 -3.91 1.37 -31.36
C PHE A 228 -3.36 1.57 -29.95
N MET A 229 -4.24 1.97 -29.02
CA MET A 229 -3.97 1.93 -27.58
C MET A 229 -5.05 1.13 -26.85
N TYR A 230 -4.72 0.57 -25.69
CA TYR A 230 -5.72 -0.04 -24.81
C TYR A 230 -6.34 0.99 -23.88
N VAL A 231 -7.65 0.87 -23.63
CA VAL A 231 -8.33 1.50 -22.51
C VAL A 231 -8.79 0.40 -21.56
N VAL A 232 -8.29 0.42 -20.34
CA VAL A 232 -8.48 -0.63 -19.35
C VAL A 232 -9.28 -0.08 -18.18
N ASP A 233 -10.53 -0.49 -18.10
CA ASP A 233 -11.36 -0.28 -16.92
C ASP A 233 -11.21 -1.46 -15.97
N THR A 234 -10.61 -1.18 -14.83
CA THR A 234 -10.34 -2.20 -13.82
C THR A 234 -11.62 -2.71 -13.14
N ARG A 235 -12.78 -2.07 -13.32
CA ARG A 235 -14.05 -2.51 -12.71
C ARG A 235 -14.62 -3.78 -13.36
N PRO A 236 -15.48 -4.53 -12.65
CA PRO A 236 -16.42 -5.44 -13.29
C PRO A 236 -17.37 -4.67 -14.21
N LYS A 237 -17.70 -5.24 -15.36
CA LYS A 237 -18.58 -4.64 -16.37
C LYS A 237 -19.91 -4.15 -15.76
N LEU A 238 -20.52 -4.95 -14.88
CA LEU A 238 -21.79 -4.58 -14.22
C LEU A 238 -21.66 -3.30 -13.38
N ASN A 239 -20.56 -3.17 -12.62
CA ASN A 239 -20.30 -1.99 -11.82
C ASN A 239 -20.03 -0.75 -12.69
N ALA A 240 -19.38 -0.94 -13.84
CA ALA A 240 -19.20 0.14 -14.82
C ALA A 240 -20.53 0.59 -15.44
N MET A 241 -21.41 -0.35 -15.79
CA MET A 241 -22.76 -0.04 -16.29
C MET A 241 -23.61 0.70 -15.26
N ALA A 242 -23.55 0.32 -13.98
CA ALA A 242 -24.24 1.05 -12.91
C ALA A 242 -23.74 2.50 -12.76
N ASN A 243 -22.42 2.72 -12.87
CA ASN A 243 -21.87 4.09 -12.88
C ASN A 243 -22.30 4.88 -14.12
N ARG A 244 -22.43 4.21 -15.27
CA ARG A 244 -22.94 4.82 -16.51
C ARG A 244 -24.36 5.35 -16.34
N ALA A 245 -25.23 4.59 -15.69
CA ALA A 245 -26.59 5.02 -15.36
C ALA A 245 -26.63 6.24 -14.41
N ALA A 246 -25.58 6.45 -13.61
CA ALA A 246 -25.43 7.60 -12.73
C ALA A 246 -24.73 8.82 -13.38
N GLY A 247 -24.67 8.88 -14.72
CA GLY A 247 -24.06 10.00 -15.46
C GLY A 247 -22.55 9.94 -15.60
N LYS A 248 -21.90 8.85 -15.18
CA LYS A 248 -20.47 8.59 -15.42
C LYS A 248 -20.33 7.61 -16.58
N GLY A 249 -19.29 6.78 -16.64
CA GLY A 249 -19.28 5.69 -17.61
C GLY A 249 -17.89 5.20 -17.96
N TYR A 250 -17.71 4.93 -19.25
CA TYR A 250 -16.51 4.41 -19.87
C TYR A 250 -16.53 4.78 -21.35
N GLU A 251 -15.36 4.75 -21.97
CA GLU A 251 -15.10 5.15 -23.35
C GLU A 251 -15.87 4.24 -24.33
N ASN A 252 -16.55 4.84 -25.31
CA ASN A 252 -17.22 4.11 -26.39
C ASN A 252 -16.28 4.01 -27.59
N GLU A 253 -16.02 2.80 -28.10
CA GLU A 253 -15.12 2.56 -29.23
C GLU A 253 -15.58 3.28 -30.52
N ASP A 254 -16.87 3.63 -30.65
CA ASP A 254 -17.38 4.43 -31.78
C ASP A 254 -16.96 5.92 -31.73
N ASN A 255 -16.62 6.43 -30.53
CA ASN A 255 -16.28 7.84 -30.31
C ASN A 255 -14.78 8.06 -30.16
N TYR A 256 -14.06 7.05 -29.69
CA TYR A 256 -12.62 7.11 -29.46
C TYR A 256 -11.92 6.26 -30.51
N ASP A 257 -11.38 6.90 -31.53
CA ASP A 257 -10.71 6.20 -32.63
C ASP A 257 -9.47 5.43 -32.13
N ASN A 258 -9.28 4.23 -32.68
CA ASN A 258 -8.08 3.41 -32.47
C ASN A 258 -7.82 3.01 -31.01
N ILE A 259 -8.87 2.90 -30.20
CA ILE A 259 -8.79 2.27 -28.87
C ILE A 259 -9.23 0.81 -28.93
N ARG A 260 -8.74 0.01 -27.98
CA ARG A 260 -9.29 -1.31 -27.64
C ARG A 260 -9.72 -1.31 -26.19
N PHE A 261 -11.02 -1.46 -25.95
CA PHE A 261 -11.55 -1.38 -24.59
C PHE A 261 -11.55 -2.75 -23.87
N LYS A 262 -11.13 -2.77 -22.60
CA LYS A 262 -11.08 -3.99 -21.78
C LYS A 262 -11.57 -3.76 -20.35
N PHE A 263 -12.45 -4.64 -19.88
CA PHE A 263 -12.77 -4.80 -18.46
C PHE A 263 -11.90 -5.89 -17.82
N ILE A 264 -11.35 -5.64 -16.63
CA ILE A 264 -10.54 -6.63 -15.88
C ILE A 264 -11.33 -7.28 -14.73
N GLY A 265 -12.23 -6.57 -14.05
CA GLY A 265 -13.10 -7.18 -13.03
C GLY A 265 -12.57 -7.17 -11.60
N ILE A 266 -11.85 -6.12 -11.18
CA ILE A 266 -11.44 -5.93 -9.78
C ILE A 266 -12.55 -5.23 -9.00
N GLU A 267 -13.06 -5.93 -7.98
CA GLU A 267 -14.16 -5.48 -7.12
C GLU A 267 -13.85 -4.17 -6.36
N ASN A 268 -14.88 -3.57 -5.78
CA ASN A 268 -14.76 -2.29 -5.08
C ASN A 268 -14.20 -2.44 -3.65
N ILE A 269 -13.93 -1.29 -3.01
CA ILE A 269 -13.34 -1.21 -1.68
C ILE A 269 -14.14 -1.94 -0.58
N HIS A 270 -15.46 -2.03 -0.71
CA HIS A 270 -16.32 -2.68 0.29
C HIS A 270 -16.20 -4.20 0.23
N VAL A 271 -16.08 -4.76 -0.99
CA VAL A 271 -15.80 -6.18 -1.19
C VAL A 271 -14.42 -6.53 -0.62
N MET A 272 -13.40 -5.70 -0.86
CA MET A 272 -12.06 -5.95 -0.33
C MET A 272 -12.01 -5.87 1.21
N ARG A 273 -12.75 -4.93 1.82
CA ARG A 273 -12.87 -4.86 3.29
C ARG A 273 -13.51 -6.13 3.86
N ASN A 274 -14.63 -6.58 3.30
CA ASN A 274 -15.32 -7.79 3.74
C ASN A 274 -14.44 -9.04 3.55
N SER A 275 -13.74 -9.11 2.42
CA SER A 275 -12.80 -10.21 2.15
C SER A 275 -11.69 -10.30 3.18
N LEU A 276 -11.05 -9.17 3.55
CA LEU A 276 -10.06 -9.15 4.61
C LEU A 276 -10.66 -9.52 5.98
N GLN A 277 -11.85 -9.01 6.31
CA GLN A 277 -12.51 -9.35 7.56
C GLN A 277 -12.70 -10.86 7.71
N LYS A 278 -13.23 -11.52 6.67
CA LYS A 278 -13.36 -12.98 6.64
C LYS A 278 -12.02 -13.71 6.74
N LEU A 279 -10.98 -13.19 6.10
CA LEU A 279 -9.63 -13.77 6.20
C LEU A 279 -9.12 -13.71 7.64
N LEU A 280 -9.29 -12.57 8.31
CA LEU A 280 -8.87 -12.40 9.70
C LEU A 280 -9.66 -13.34 10.61
N GLU A 281 -10.99 -13.47 10.44
CA GLU A 281 -11.80 -14.45 11.18
C GLU A 281 -11.25 -15.88 11.07
N VAL A 282 -10.76 -16.28 9.89
CA VAL A 282 -10.11 -17.59 9.67
C VAL A 282 -8.79 -17.68 10.42
N CYS A 283 -7.98 -16.61 10.41
CA CYS A 283 -6.73 -16.54 11.15
C CYS A 283 -6.94 -16.62 12.66
N GLU A 284 -8.12 -16.23 13.16
CA GLU A 284 -8.45 -16.22 14.59
C GLU A 284 -9.14 -17.50 15.08
N MET A 285 -9.39 -18.48 14.20
CA MET A 285 -9.97 -19.76 14.60
C MET A 285 -9.11 -20.46 15.65
N LYS A 286 -9.77 -21.01 16.69
CA LYS A 286 -9.12 -21.78 17.76
C LYS A 286 -8.95 -23.23 17.32
N SER A 287 -7.71 -23.64 17.08
CA SER A 287 -7.36 -25.02 16.68
C SER A 287 -8.14 -25.54 15.47
N PRO A 288 -8.16 -24.83 14.32
CA PRO A 288 -8.88 -25.28 13.13
C PRO A 288 -8.28 -26.58 12.57
N SER A 289 -9.12 -27.44 11.99
CA SER A 289 -8.61 -28.48 11.10
C SER A 289 -8.04 -27.85 9.82
N MET A 290 -7.17 -28.57 9.11
CA MET A 290 -6.65 -28.09 7.82
C MET A 290 -7.79 -27.85 6.83
N SER A 291 -8.82 -28.69 6.84
CA SER A 291 -9.99 -28.54 5.96
C SER A 291 -10.77 -27.26 6.26
N ASP A 292 -11.01 -26.97 7.54
CA ASP A 292 -11.75 -25.76 7.95
C ASP A 292 -10.97 -24.50 7.59
N PHE A 293 -9.66 -24.50 7.83
CA PHE A 293 -8.79 -23.38 7.48
C PHE A 293 -8.79 -23.11 5.96
N LEU A 294 -8.59 -24.14 5.14
CA LEU A 294 -8.56 -24.00 3.68
C LEU A 294 -9.92 -23.56 3.13
N THR A 295 -11.01 -24.12 3.63
CA THR A 295 -12.38 -23.75 3.24
C THR A 295 -12.68 -22.30 3.64
N GLY A 296 -12.28 -21.90 4.85
CA GLY A 296 -12.41 -20.52 5.31
C GLY A 296 -11.60 -19.54 4.45
N LEU A 297 -10.35 -19.89 4.15
CA LEU A 297 -9.46 -19.10 3.30
C LEU A 297 -10.05 -18.92 1.89
N GLU A 298 -10.58 -19.98 1.29
CA GLU A 298 -11.27 -19.91 -0.01
C GLU A 298 -12.51 -19.01 0.07
N ASN A 299 -13.35 -19.21 1.09
CA ASN A 299 -14.59 -18.44 1.30
C ASN A 299 -14.35 -16.95 1.63
N SER A 300 -13.17 -16.59 2.13
CA SER A 300 -12.76 -15.19 2.27
C SER A 300 -12.65 -14.49 0.91
N GLY A 301 -12.35 -15.24 -0.15
CA GLY A 301 -12.07 -14.73 -1.49
C GLY A 301 -10.77 -13.92 -1.60
N TRP A 302 -9.98 -13.81 -0.54
CA TRP A 302 -8.84 -12.90 -0.48
C TRP A 302 -7.80 -13.17 -1.56
N LEU A 303 -7.33 -14.43 -1.66
CA LEU A 303 -6.35 -14.82 -2.69
C LEU A 303 -6.89 -14.68 -4.12
N ARG A 304 -8.20 -14.83 -4.31
CA ARG A 304 -8.84 -14.56 -5.61
C ARG A 304 -8.75 -13.08 -5.98
N HIS A 305 -8.88 -12.18 -5.00
CA HIS A 305 -8.72 -10.75 -5.23
C HIS A 305 -7.25 -10.36 -5.48
N ILE A 306 -6.30 -10.93 -4.72
CA ILE A 306 -4.86 -10.75 -4.98
C ILE A 306 -4.50 -11.22 -6.40
N LYS A 307 -5.02 -12.38 -6.82
CA LYS A 307 -4.87 -12.89 -8.18
C LYS A 307 -5.43 -11.93 -9.22
N ALA A 308 -6.65 -11.42 -9.04
CA ALA A 308 -7.27 -10.51 -10.00
C ALA A 308 -6.47 -9.21 -10.18
N VAL A 309 -5.90 -8.68 -9.10
CA VAL A 309 -5.01 -7.51 -9.13
C VAL A 309 -3.70 -7.84 -9.85
N MET A 310 -3.12 -9.02 -9.60
CA MET A 310 -1.91 -9.50 -10.30
C MET A 310 -2.16 -9.69 -11.81
N ASP A 311 -3.26 -10.35 -12.19
CA ASP A 311 -3.65 -10.57 -13.59
C ASP A 311 -3.75 -9.24 -14.36
N ALA A 312 -4.29 -8.20 -13.72
CA ALA A 312 -4.37 -6.86 -14.31
C ALA A 312 -2.98 -6.26 -14.57
N GLY A 313 -2.07 -6.37 -13.60
CA GLY A 313 -0.68 -5.92 -13.75
C GLY A 313 0.05 -6.68 -14.87
N VAL A 314 -0.14 -8.00 -14.95
CA VAL A 314 0.41 -8.85 -16.03
C VAL A 314 -0.15 -8.44 -17.39
N PHE A 315 -1.46 -8.19 -17.48
CA PHE A 315 -2.08 -7.75 -18.73
C PHE A 315 -1.46 -6.44 -19.24
N LEU A 316 -1.33 -5.43 -18.38
CA LEU A 316 -0.66 -4.18 -18.73
C LEU A 316 0.77 -4.40 -19.19
N ALA A 317 1.55 -5.20 -18.44
CA ALA A 317 2.94 -5.46 -18.77
C ALA A 317 3.08 -6.13 -20.14
N LYS A 318 2.21 -7.10 -20.47
CA LYS A 318 2.16 -7.74 -21.78
C LYS A 318 1.75 -6.78 -22.90
N ALA A 319 0.72 -5.96 -22.67
CA ALA A 319 0.28 -4.96 -23.64
C ALA A 319 1.42 -3.97 -24.00
N VAL A 320 2.15 -3.49 -22.99
CA VAL A 320 3.27 -2.56 -23.17
C VAL A 320 4.48 -3.23 -23.80
N LYS A 321 4.88 -4.42 -23.33
CA LYS A 321 6.11 -5.06 -23.76
C LYS A 321 5.95 -5.89 -25.04
N ASP A 322 4.96 -6.77 -25.07
CA ASP A 322 4.81 -7.77 -26.14
C ASP A 322 4.02 -7.19 -27.33
N GLU A 323 2.91 -6.49 -27.04
CA GLU A 323 2.08 -5.87 -28.08
C GLU A 323 2.55 -4.45 -28.46
N LYS A 324 3.50 -3.88 -27.70
CA LYS A 324 4.06 -2.53 -27.90
C LYS A 324 2.99 -1.43 -27.90
N ALA A 325 1.86 -1.66 -27.25
CA ALA A 325 0.73 -0.75 -27.22
C ALA A 325 0.74 0.10 -25.94
N SER A 326 0.40 1.38 -26.08
CA SER A 326 0.14 2.23 -24.91
C SER A 326 -1.19 1.82 -24.25
N VAL A 327 -1.29 2.04 -22.94
CA VAL A 327 -2.44 1.64 -22.13
C VAL A 327 -2.89 2.81 -21.26
N LEU A 328 -4.17 3.19 -21.34
CA LEU A 328 -4.81 4.08 -20.38
C LEU A 328 -5.57 3.23 -19.36
N VAL A 329 -5.27 3.40 -18.07
CA VAL A 329 -5.92 2.66 -16.99
C VAL A 329 -6.77 3.57 -16.14
N HIS A 330 -8.01 3.16 -15.90
CA HIS A 330 -8.86 3.81 -14.92
C HIS A 330 -9.73 2.81 -14.16
N CYS A 331 -10.49 3.35 -13.22
CA CYS A 331 -11.54 2.66 -12.51
C CYS A 331 -12.71 3.64 -12.39
N SER A 332 -13.33 3.76 -11.20
CA SER A 332 -14.24 4.88 -10.92
C SER A 332 -13.47 6.19 -10.74
N ASP A 333 -12.74 6.35 -9.63
CA ASP A 333 -12.06 7.61 -9.29
C ASP A 333 -10.57 7.63 -9.64
N GLY A 334 -9.96 6.50 -10.03
CA GLY A 334 -8.56 6.49 -10.51
C GLY A 334 -7.48 6.53 -9.43
N TRP A 335 -7.79 6.23 -8.16
CA TRP A 335 -6.82 6.28 -7.04
C TRP A 335 -6.68 4.98 -6.23
N ASP A 336 -7.55 3.98 -6.42
CA ASP A 336 -7.49 2.71 -5.69
C ASP A 336 -6.89 1.61 -6.60
N ARG A 337 -7.75 0.90 -7.34
CA ARG A 337 -7.36 -0.16 -8.29
C ARG A 337 -6.37 0.32 -9.35
N THR A 338 -6.54 1.55 -9.84
CA THR A 338 -5.62 2.15 -10.79
C THR A 338 -4.22 2.27 -10.21
N ALA A 339 -4.07 2.66 -8.93
CA ALA A 339 -2.75 2.72 -8.29
C ALA A 339 -2.13 1.32 -8.13
N GLN A 340 -2.93 0.33 -7.72
CA GLN A 340 -2.47 -1.08 -7.64
C GLN A 340 -1.92 -1.57 -8.98
N VAL A 341 -2.70 -1.40 -10.05
CA VAL A 341 -2.41 -1.96 -11.38
C VAL A 341 -1.25 -1.24 -12.07
N CYS A 342 -1.21 0.10 -12.02
CA CYS A 342 -0.07 0.88 -12.54
C CYS A 342 1.23 0.54 -11.80
N SER A 343 1.17 0.40 -10.47
CA SER A 343 2.35 0.07 -9.66
C SER A 343 2.88 -1.33 -9.95
N LEU A 344 2.00 -2.32 -10.04
CA LEU A 344 2.39 -3.70 -10.34
C LEU A 344 2.96 -3.83 -11.75
N ALA A 345 2.30 -3.25 -12.76
CA ALA A 345 2.84 -3.26 -14.12
C ALA A 345 4.24 -2.62 -14.18
N SER A 346 4.44 -1.50 -13.46
CA SER A 346 5.74 -0.84 -13.36
C SER A 346 6.80 -1.76 -12.74
N LEU A 347 6.48 -2.50 -11.66
CA LEU A 347 7.40 -3.46 -11.04
C LEU A 347 7.77 -4.62 -11.96
N LEU A 348 6.80 -5.11 -12.74
CA LEU A 348 7.01 -6.18 -13.71
C LEU A 348 7.92 -5.73 -14.86
N LEU A 349 7.79 -4.48 -15.30
CA LEU A 349 8.51 -3.94 -16.45
C LEU A 349 9.88 -3.34 -16.11
N ASP A 350 10.06 -2.80 -14.90
CA ASP A 350 11.23 -1.99 -14.58
C ASP A 350 11.98 -2.52 -13.34
N PRO A 351 13.24 -2.98 -13.50
CA PRO A 351 14.05 -3.44 -12.38
C PRO A 351 14.43 -2.35 -11.39
N PHE A 352 14.38 -1.07 -11.78
CA PHE A 352 14.62 0.03 -10.85
C PHE A 352 13.65 -0.02 -9.67
N TYR A 353 12.36 -0.21 -9.92
CA TYR A 353 11.33 -0.23 -8.88
C TYR A 353 11.44 -1.43 -7.91
N ARG A 354 12.30 -2.41 -8.21
CA ARG A 354 12.60 -3.56 -7.34
C ARG A 354 13.78 -3.31 -6.39
N THR A 355 14.41 -2.15 -6.46
CA THR A 355 15.42 -1.68 -5.50
C THR A 355 14.77 -0.99 -4.31
N PHE A 356 15.49 -0.79 -3.21
CA PHE A 356 14.99 0.02 -2.08
C PHE A 356 14.54 1.40 -2.55
N LYS A 357 15.43 2.08 -3.30
CA LYS A 357 15.17 3.43 -3.77
C LYS A 357 13.99 3.48 -4.73
N GLY A 358 13.97 2.58 -5.71
CA GLY A 358 12.90 2.56 -6.69
C GLY A 358 11.55 2.18 -6.10
N PHE A 359 11.48 1.27 -5.12
CA PHE A 359 10.21 0.94 -4.48
C PHE A 359 9.64 2.11 -3.68
N MET A 360 10.49 2.86 -2.97
CA MET A 360 10.07 4.08 -2.28
C MET A 360 9.59 5.14 -3.29
N VAL A 361 10.30 5.33 -4.40
CA VAL A 361 9.89 6.23 -5.50
C VAL A 361 8.56 5.79 -6.10
N LEU A 362 8.34 4.49 -6.31
CA LEU A 362 7.09 3.95 -6.84
C LEU A 362 5.90 4.27 -5.93
N ILE A 363 6.07 4.11 -4.61
CA ILE A 363 5.04 4.46 -3.63
C ILE A 363 4.78 5.97 -3.63
N GLU A 364 5.83 6.79 -3.57
CA GLU A 364 5.70 8.25 -3.61
C GLU A 364 5.00 8.72 -4.88
N LYS A 365 5.34 8.15 -6.04
CA LYS A 365 4.76 8.50 -7.33
C LYS A 365 3.33 8.00 -7.47
N GLU A 366 3.11 6.69 -7.44
CA GLU A 366 1.84 6.08 -7.84
C GLU A 366 0.75 6.13 -6.77
N TRP A 367 1.12 6.31 -5.51
CA TRP A 367 0.18 6.30 -4.39
C TRP A 367 0.07 7.66 -3.73
N ILE A 368 1.19 8.21 -3.25
CA ILE A 368 1.18 9.43 -2.44
C ILE A 368 0.87 10.65 -3.32
N ALA A 369 1.69 10.92 -4.33
CA ALA A 369 1.52 12.06 -5.23
C ALA A 369 0.20 11.97 -6.02
N MET A 370 -0.12 10.79 -6.56
CA MET A 370 -1.35 10.56 -7.34
C MET A 370 -2.63 10.44 -6.50
N GLY A 371 -2.57 10.74 -5.20
CA GLY A 371 -3.75 10.97 -4.37
C GLY A 371 -4.52 9.72 -3.97
N HIS A 372 -3.83 8.62 -3.66
CA HIS A 372 -4.44 7.54 -2.91
C HIS A 372 -4.85 8.05 -1.52
N LYS A 373 -6.10 7.78 -1.14
CA LYS A 373 -6.73 8.35 0.06
C LYS A 373 -6.31 7.61 1.33
N PHE A 374 -5.01 7.58 1.64
CA PHE A 374 -4.46 6.80 2.75
C PHE A 374 -5.19 7.04 4.08
N SER A 375 -5.41 8.30 4.50
CA SER A 375 -6.08 8.55 5.78
C SER A 375 -7.52 8.01 5.85
N HIS A 376 -8.23 7.98 4.73
CA HIS A 376 -9.57 7.37 4.67
C HIS A 376 -9.49 5.84 4.62
N ARG A 377 -8.61 5.30 3.76
CA ARG A 377 -8.50 3.85 3.53
C ARG A 377 -7.93 3.10 4.74
N CYS A 378 -7.04 3.74 5.48
CA CYS A 378 -6.38 3.19 6.66
C CYS A 378 -7.05 3.61 7.99
N GLY A 379 -8.08 4.47 7.94
CA GLY A 379 -8.77 4.97 9.13
C GLY A 379 -7.82 5.67 10.10
N HIS A 380 -7.04 6.64 9.63
CA HIS A 380 -6.11 7.39 10.49
C HIS A 380 -6.84 8.29 11.47
N LEU A 381 -7.96 8.85 11.04
CA LEU A 381 -8.84 9.71 11.84
C LEU A 381 -10.19 9.03 12.04
N ASP A 382 -10.96 9.50 13.01
CA ASP A 382 -12.37 9.14 13.16
C ASP A 382 -13.18 9.67 11.97
N GLY A 383 -13.53 8.76 11.05
CA GLY A 383 -14.18 9.06 9.78
C GLY A 383 -15.12 7.94 9.36
N ASP A 384 -15.67 8.01 8.14
CA ASP A 384 -16.64 6.99 7.69
C ASP A 384 -16.00 5.59 7.61
N PRO A 385 -16.41 4.62 8.44
CA PRO A 385 -15.87 3.26 8.40
C PRO A 385 -16.12 2.56 7.05
N LYS A 386 -17.09 3.04 6.25
CA LYS A 386 -17.33 2.52 4.89
C LYS A 386 -16.25 2.91 3.89
N GLU A 387 -15.44 3.93 4.17
CA GLU A 387 -14.30 4.33 3.34
C GLU A 387 -13.02 3.54 3.63
N VAL A 388 -12.94 2.84 4.76
CA VAL A 388 -11.79 2.01 5.16
C VAL A 388 -11.73 0.76 4.29
N SER A 389 -10.55 0.45 3.74
CA SER A 389 -10.33 -0.69 2.86
C SER A 389 -8.84 -1.01 2.65
N PRO A 390 -8.45 -2.29 2.56
CA PRO A 390 -7.05 -2.73 2.53
C PRO A 390 -6.40 -2.64 1.14
N VAL A 391 -6.63 -1.55 0.40
CA VAL A 391 -6.18 -1.40 -0.99
C VAL A 391 -4.65 -1.43 -1.10
N PHE A 392 -3.96 -0.67 -0.25
CA PHE A 392 -2.49 -0.68 -0.21
C PHE A 392 -1.94 -1.99 0.35
N THR A 393 -2.60 -2.59 1.34
CA THR A 393 -2.25 -3.93 1.86
C THR A 393 -2.27 -4.99 0.75
N GLN A 394 -3.29 -5.00 -0.11
CA GLN A 394 -3.34 -5.90 -1.27
C GLN A 394 -2.16 -5.69 -2.22
N PHE A 395 -1.76 -4.43 -2.47
CA PHE A 395 -0.58 -4.14 -3.28
C PHE A 395 0.70 -4.70 -2.64
N VAL A 396 0.90 -4.46 -1.34
CA VAL A 396 2.05 -4.98 -0.59
C VAL A 396 2.09 -6.52 -0.66
N GLU A 397 0.95 -7.19 -0.55
CA GLU A 397 0.88 -8.64 -0.73
C GLU A 397 1.14 -9.09 -2.16
N CYS A 398 0.63 -8.40 -3.18
CA CYS A 398 1.01 -8.71 -4.56
C CYS A 398 2.53 -8.64 -4.76
N VAL A 399 3.22 -7.67 -4.14
CA VAL A 399 4.69 -7.60 -4.17
C VAL A 399 5.32 -8.80 -3.47
N TRP A 400 4.79 -9.21 -2.30
CA TRP A 400 5.25 -10.42 -1.63
C TRP A 400 5.05 -11.69 -2.48
N GLN A 401 3.91 -11.83 -3.17
CA GLN A 401 3.67 -12.95 -4.11
C GLN A 401 4.73 -12.98 -5.23
N LEU A 402 5.12 -11.81 -5.77
CA LEU A 402 6.21 -11.73 -6.75
C LEU A 402 7.55 -12.15 -6.13
N MET A 403 7.83 -11.75 -4.89
CA MET A 403 9.05 -12.17 -4.19
C MET A 403 9.11 -13.69 -3.97
N GLN A 404 7.96 -14.35 -3.74
CA GLN A 404 7.89 -15.81 -3.64
C GLN A 404 8.22 -16.49 -4.98
N GLN A 405 7.75 -15.94 -6.10
CA GLN A 405 8.03 -16.50 -7.43
C GLN A 405 9.43 -16.13 -7.96
N PHE A 406 9.97 -14.98 -7.53
CA PHE A 406 11.24 -14.41 -8.00
C PHE A 406 12.16 -14.02 -6.84
N PRO A 407 12.69 -15.00 -6.07
CA PRO A 407 13.39 -14.75 -4.81
C PRO A 407 14.69 -13.94 -4.93
N CYS A 408 15.27 -13.83 -6.13
CA CYS A 408 16.54 -13.14 -6.36
C CYS A 408 16.40 -11.73 -6.95
N THR A 409 15.17 -11.24 -7.15
CA THR A 409 14.91 -10.10 -8.04
C THR A 409 14.60 -8.79 -7.31
N PHE A 410 14.26 -8.86 -6.03
CA PHE A 410 13.99 -7.70 -5.18
C PHE A 410 15.18 -7.46 -4.24
N GLU A 411 15.64 -6.22 -4.14
CA GLU A 411 16.78 -5.84 -3.28
C GLU A 411 16.44 -5.93 -1.79
N PHE A 412 15.16 -5.81 -1.46
CA PHE A 412 14.62 -5.85 -0.12
C PHE A 412 13.95 -7.20 0.19
N ASN A 413 13.93 -7.56 1.48
CA ASN A 413 13.31 -8.78 1.98
C ASN A 413 11.87 -8.54 2.49
N GLU A 414 11.24 -9.60 2.98
CA GLU A 414 9.85 -9.57 3.48
C GLU A 414 9.66 -8.54 4.62
N ARG A 415 10.66 -8.37 5.49
CA ARG A 415 10.59 -7.43 6.63
C ARG A 415 10.44 -5.99 6.18
N PHE A 416 11.01 -5.62 5.03
CA PHE A 416 10.84 -4.29 4.46
C PHE A 416 9.38 -4.00 4.10
N LEU A 417 8.67 -4.98 3.52
CA LEU A 417 7.24 -4.87 3.21
C LEU A 417 6.41 -4.76 4.50
N LEU A 418 6.74 -5.55 5.51
CA LEU A 418 6.08 -5.52 6.81
C LEU A 418 6.28 -4.19 7.55
N GLU A 419 7.50 -3.64 7.55
CA GLU A 419 7.80 -2.33 8.15
C GLU A 419 7.05 -1.19 7.45
N ILE A 420 6.96 -1.22 6.11
CA ILE A 420 6.13 -0.27 5.37
C ILE A 420 4.67 -0.41 5.77
N HIS A 421 4.14 -1.63 5.82
CA HIS A 421 2.75 -1.87 6.22
C HIS A 421 2.46 -1.38 7.65
N ASP A 422 3.36 -1.66 8.61
CA ASP A 422 3.23 -1.15 9.97
C ASP A 422 3.25 0.38 10.01
N HIS A 423 4.13 1.01 9.22
CA HIS A 423 4.25 2.47 9.23
C HIS A 423 3.11 3.20 8.51
N VAL A 424 2.44 2.55 7.54
CA VAL A 424 1.17 3.03 6.96
C VAL A 424 0.11 3.22 8.04
N HIS A 425 0.05 2.35 9.05
CA HIS A 425 -0.94 2.45 10.12
C HIS A 425 -0.44 3.17 11.39
N SER A 426 0.88 3.20 11.62
CA SER A 426 1.49 3.76 12.84
C SER A 426 1.23 5.26 13.02
N CYS A 427 1.02 5.98 11.92
CA CYS A 427 1.00 7.44 11.86
C CYS A 427 2.24 8.09 12.52
N GLN A 428 3.38 7.41 12.59
CA GLN A 428 4.62 7.95 13.15
C GLN A 428 5.35 8.89 12.17
N PHE A 429 5.17 8.67 10.87
CA PHE A 429 5.78 9.44 9.79
C PHE A 429 4.70 10.06 8.91
N GLY A 430 5.04 11.15 8.22
CA GLY A 430 4.08 11.95 7.46
C GLY A 430 3.67 11.38 6.11
N ASN A 431 4.41 10.41 5.55
CA ASN A 431 4.30 10.02 4.14
C ASN A 431 2.90 9.54 3.75
N PHE A 432 2.26 8.79 4.65
CA PHE A 432 0.94 8.19 4.42
C PHE A 432 -0.21 9.00 5.02
N LEU A 433 0.04 10.20 5.55
CA LEU A 433 -1.02 11.05 6.09
C LEU A 433 -1.70 11.86 4.98
N GLY A 434 -2.98 12.18 5.16
CA GLY A 434 -3.82 12.89 4.19
C GLY A 434 -4.35 12.01 3.06
N THR A 435 -5.10 12.64 2.16
CA THR A 435 -5.77 11.97 1.03
C THR A 435 -5.26 12.37 -0.35
N CYS A 436 -4.61 13.53 -0.47
CA CYS A 436 -3.94 13.96 -1.70
C CYS A 436 -2.78 14.91 -1.43
N HIS A 437 -1.97 15.20 -2.46
CA HIS A 437 -0.81 16.09 -2.35
C HIS A 437 -1.16 17.48 -1.81
N LYS A 438 -2.23 18.11 -2.32
CA LYS A 438 -2.71 19.41 -1.86
C LYS A 438 -2.96 19.45 -0.35
N GLU A 439 -3.68 18.46 0.17
CA GLU A 439 -3.97 18.36 1.60
C GLU A 439 -2.69 18.24 2.43
N ARG A 440 -1.66 17.55 1.93
CA ARG A 440 -0.37 17.42 2.63
C ARG A 440 0.38 18.74 2.72
N GLU A 441 0.29 19.58 1.68
CA GLU A 441 0.82 20.94 1.70
C GLU A 441 0.01 21.84 2.66
N ASP A 442 -1.32 21.78 2.59
CA ASP A 442 -2.21 22.54 3.48
C ASP A 442 -1.93 22.22 4.98
N LEU A 443 -1.69 20.94 5.29
CA LEU A 443 -1.32 20.47 6.63
C LEU A 443 0.15 20.73 6.99
N LYS A 444 0.97 21.21 6.05
CA LYS A 444 2.41 21.43 6.19
C LYS A 444 3.15 20.17 6.65
N ILE A 445 2.78 19.01 6.11
CA ILE A 445 3.35 17.71 6.51
C ILE A 445 4.87 17.69 6.35
N PHE A 446 5.38 18.21 5.23
CA PHE A 446 6.81 18.25 4.92
C PHE A 446 7.61 19.14 5.89
N GLU A 447 6.94 20.12 6.52
CA GLU A 447 7.56 21.03 7.49
C GLU A 447 7.38 20.59 8.94
N LYS A 448 6.30 19.85 9.25
CA LYS A 448 5.92 19.53 10.63
C LYS A 448 6.24 18.10 11.04
N THR A 449 6.43 17.20 10.08
CA THR A 449 6.60 15.76 10.34
C THR A 449 7.88 15.21 9.72
N HIS A 450 8.17 13.94 9.97
CA HIS A 450 9.35 13.23 9.49
C HIS A 450 9.01 12.26 8.37
N SER A 451 9.92 12.09 7.41
CA SER A 451 9.81 11.07 6.36
C SER A 451 10.21 9.69 6.89
N LEU A 452 9.49 8.65 6.46
CA LEU A 452 9.77 7.24 6.73
C LEU A 452 11.05 6.75 6.05
N TRP A 453 11.37 7.28 4.88
CA TRP A 453 12.40 6.68 4.03
C TRP A 453 13.81 6.70 4.65
N PRO A 454 14.29 7.81 5.23
CA PRO A 454 15.58 7.80 5.93
C PRO A 454 15.63 6.78 7.07
N PHE A 455 14.53 6.61 7.80
CA PHE A 455 14.44 5.63 8.88
C PHE A 455 14.59 4.19 8.37
N LEU A 456 13.93 3.82 7.28
CA LEU A 456 14.09 2.49 6.69
C LEU A 456 15.50 2.28 6.11
N LEU A 457 16.12 3.32 5.56
CA LEU A 457 17.48 3.25 5.03
C LEU A 457 18.55 3.07 6.13
N GLN A 458 18.30 3.53 7.35
CA GLN A 458 19.18 3.24 8.49
C GLN A 458 19.19 1.74 8.82
N LYS A 459 18.07 1.04 8.60
CA LYS A 459 17.93 -0.40 8.77
C LYS A 459 18.28 -1.21 7.51
N LYS A 460 18.87 -0.60 6.47
CA LYS A 460 19.05 -1.21 5.14
C LYS A 460 19.69 -2.59 5.18
N GLN A 461 20.67 -2.83 6.07
CA GLN A 461 21.35 -4.12 6.16
C GLN A 461 20.42 -5.25 6.60
N GLU A 462 19.55 -5.00 7.57
CA GLU A 462 18.58 -5.98 8.08
C GLU A 462 17.45 -6.24 7.09
N LEU A 463 17.13 -5.24 6.28
CA LEU A 463 16.03 -5.27 5.32
C LEU A 463 16.47 -5.76 3.93
N ARG A 464 17.77 -5.99 3.71
CA ARG A 464 18.31 -6.41 2.41
C ARG A 464 18.00 -7.88 2.16
N ASN A 465 17.63 -8.20 0.92
CA ASN A 465 17.58 -9.56 0.44
C ASN A 465 18.99 -10.04 0.04
N PRO A 466 19.55 -11.04 0.71
CA PRO A 466 20.90 -11.53 0.41
C PRO A 466 20.98 -12.26 -0.94
N LEU A 467 19.85 -12.74 -1.46
CA LEU A 467 19.77 -13.43 -2.74
C LEU A 467 19.63 -12.47 -3.92
N TYR A 468 19.56 -11.16 -3.68
CA TYR A 468 19.39 -10.17 -4.72
C TYR A 468 20.55 -10.20 -5.71
N ARG A 469 20.25 -10.50 -6.98
CA ARG A 469 21.24 -10.61 -8.06
C ARG A 469 21.39 -9.33 -8.88
N GLY A 470 20.75 -8.23 -8.50
CA GLY A 470 20.84 -6.98 -9.26
C GLY A 470 20.02 -6.98 -10.54
N PHE A 471 20.34 -6.03 -11.42
CA PHE A 471 19.69 -5.82 -12.72
C PHE A 471 19.93 -6.95 -13.74
N THR A 472 20.78 -7.93 -13.42
CA THR A 472 21.21 -9.00 -14.33
C THR A 472 20.31 -10.24 -14.30
N ALA A 473 19.42 -10.39 -13.32
CA ALA A 473 18.61 -11.61 -13.18
C ALA A 473 17.43 -11.68 -14.16
N TYR A 474 16.60 -10.64 -14.19
CA TYR A 474 15.44 -10.54 -15.07
C TYR A 474 15.19 -9.07 -15.41
N LYS A 475 15.18 -8.74 -16.71
CA LYS A 475 14.83 -7.40 -17.14
C LYS A 475 13.33 -7.14 -16.88
N GLU A 476 12.46 -8.09 -17.20
CA GLU A 476 11.02 -8.03 -16.92
C GLU A 476 10.53 -9.34 -16.29
N LEU A 477 9.49 -9.25 -15.47
CA LEU A 477 8.91 -10.37 -14.76
C LEU A 477 7.62 -10.86 -15.42
N GLN A 478 7.49 -12.18 -15.54
CA GLN A 478 6.29 -12.85 -16.03
C GLN A 478 5.80 -13.84 -14.95
N PRO A 479 5.07 -13.38 -13.94
CA PRO A 479 4.58 -14.26 -12.88
C PRO A 479 3.58 -15.28 -13.43
N ASN A 480 3.58 -16.48 -12.85
CA ASN A 480 2.53 -17.45 -13.05
C ASN A 480 1.29 -17.03 -12.25
N THR A 481 0.17 -16.82 -12.94
CA THR A 481 -1.08 -16.40 -12.29
C THR A 481 -2.11 -17.52 -12.16
N LEU A 482 -1.71 -18.79 -12.35
CA LEU A 482 -2.56 -19.93 -12.01
C LEU A 482 -2.90 -19.92 -10.51
N PRO A 483 -4.14 -20.25 -10.10
CA PRO A 483 -4.58 -20.11 -8.71
C PRO A 483 -3.67 -20.77 -7.67
N PHE A 484 -3.10 -21.94 -7.97
CA PHE A 484 -2.19 -22.67 -7.08
C PHE A 484 -0.82 -22.01 -6.89
N SER A 485 -0.51 -20.96 -7.67
CA SER A 485 0.74 -20.19 -7.53
C SER A 485 0.65 -19.08 -6.48
N PHE A 486 -0.54 -18.82 -5.93
CA PHE A 486 -0.75 -17.82 -4.88
C PHE A 486 -0.73 -18.49 -3.51
N GLN A 487 0.08 -17.95 -2.61
CA GLN A 487 0.29 -18.51 -1.28
C GLN A 487 -0.38 -17.65 -0.21
N PHE A 488 -0.81 -18.26 0.89
CA PHE A 488 -1.26 -17.51 2.07
C PHE A 488 -0.06 -16.88 2.79
N TRP A 489 -0.07 -15.56 2.96
CA TRP A 489 1.02 -14.82 3.60
C TRP A 489 1.00 -14.91 5.13
N CYS A 490 1.42 -16.06 5.65
CA CYS A 490 1.49 -16.32 7.09
C CYS A 490 2.32 -15.26 7.85
N GLY A 491 3.44 -14.80 7.26
CA GLY A 491 4.31 -13.76 7.83
C GLY A 491 3.70 -12.37 7.92
N MET A 492 2.50 -12.15 7.37
CA MET A 492 1.70 -10.94 7.55
C MET A 492 0.60 -11.16 8.60
N TYR A 493 -0.23 -12.17 8.36
CA TYR A 493 -1.49 -12.38 9.08
C TYR A 493 -1.34 -13.11 10.42
N ASN A 494 -0.26 -13.85 10.62
CA ASN A 494 0.00 -14.63 11.85
C ASN A 494 1.36 -14.32 12.49
N ARG A 495 2.01 -13.20 12.12
CA ARG A 495 3.37 -12.88 12.60
C ARG A 495 3.49 -12.58 14.10
N PHE A 496 2.38 -12.24 14.76
CA PHE A 496 2.34 -11.98 16.20
C PHE A 496 1.97 -13.22 17.01
N ASP A 497 1.49 -14.27 16.34
CA ASP A 497 1.04 -15.49 16.98
C ASP A 497 2.24 -16.32 17.45
N LYS A 498 2.27 -16.63 18.74
CA LYS A 498 3.31 -17.44 19.37
C LYS A 498 2.81 -18.88 19.52
N GLY A 499 3.72 -19.84 19.49
CA GLY A 499 3.37 -21.26 19.66
C GLY A 499 2.83 -21.96 18.41
N MET A 500 2.59 -21.23 17.30
CA MET A 500 2.54 -21.87 15.99
C MET A 500 3.92 -22.47 15.69
N HIS A 501 3.97 -23.68 15.11
CA HIS A 501 5.24 -24.30 14.72
C HIS A 501 6.06 -23.29 13.91
N PRO A 502 7.29 -22.94 14.34
CA PRO A 502 8.10 -21.96 13.62
C PRO A 502 8.30 -22.49 12.21
N LYS A 503 7.76 -21.78 11.22
CA LYS A 503 8.16 -22.00 9.84
C LYS A 503 9.61 -21.57 9.78
N GLN A 504 10.51 -22.52 9.53
CA GLN A 504 11.85 -22.18 9.08
C GLN A 504 11.69 -21.53 7.71
N CYS A 505 11.51 -20.20 7.68
CA CYS A 505 11.67 -19.45 6.47
C CYS A 505 13.12 -19.70 6.01
N ILE A 506 13.29 -20.41 4.90
CA ILE A 506 14.61 -20.76 4.36
C ILE A 506 15.44 -19.48 4.19
N LEU A 507 14.80 -18.37 3.83
CA LEU A 507 15.43 -17.06 3.76
C LEU A 507 15.88 -16.53 5.12
N ASP A 508 15.08 -16.63 6.19
CA ASP A 508 15.51 -16.23 7.54
C ASP A 508 16.65 -17.11 8.06
N HIS A 509 16.64 -18.40 7.74
CA HIS A 509 17.74 -19.29 8.08
C HIS A 509 19.03 -18.89 7.31
N LEU A 510 18.93 -18.62 6.02
CA LEU A 510 20.03 -18.12 5.20
C LEU A 510 20.55 -16.77 5.71
N LEU A 511 19.67 -15.82 6.03
CA LEU A 511 20.00 -14.52 6.61
C LEU A 511 20.74 -14.67 7.95
N SER A 512 20.27 -15.55 8.83
CA SER A 512 20.92 -15.85 10.10
C SER A 512 22.32 -16.44 9.90
N CYS A 513 22.46 -17.40 8.98
CA CYS A 513 23.75 -17.99 8.62
C CYS A 513 24.72 -16.95 8.03
N MET A 514 24.24 -16.08 7.15
CA MET A 514 25.05 -15.02 6.55
C MET A 514 25.45 -13.94 7.56
N SER A 515 24.55 -13.52 8.44
CA SER A 515 24.87 -12.57 9.51
C SER A 515 25.90 -13.16 10.48
N ARG A 516 25.78 -14.45 10.83
CA ARG A 516 26.81 -15.16 11.61
C ARG A 516 28.14 -15.20 10.88
N LYS A 517 28.13 -15.46 9.56
CA LYS A 517 29.35 -15.46 8.74
C LYS A 517 30.02 -14.08 8.75
N MET A 518 29.28 -13.00 8.48
CA MET A 518 29.84 -11.63 8.50
C MET A 518 30.43 -11.27 9.86
N LYS A 519 29.73 -11.59 10.97
CA LYS A 519 30.27 -11.38 12.32
C LYS A 519 31.56 -12.17 12.58
N LEU A 520 31.65 -13.40 12.05
CA LEU A 520 32.85 -14.21 12.19
C LEU A 520 34.01 -13.66 11.35
N GLU A 521 33.72 -13.11 10.16
CA GLU A 521 34.71 -12.45 9.30
C GLU A 521 35.21 -11.15 9.95
N ASP A 522 34.32 -10.30 10.46
CA ASP A 522 34.68 -9.05 11.17
C ASP A 522 35.55 -9.36 12.40
N ASN A 523 35.15 -10.32 13.23
CA ASN A 523 35.92 -10.74 14.40
C ASN A 523 37.28 -11.34 14.02
N ALA A 524 37.39 -12.02 12.88
CA ALA A 524 38.66 -12.57 12.41
C ALA A 524 39.61 -11.44 11.99
N SER A 525 39.10 -10.40 11.32
CA SER A 525 39.87 -9.21 10.95
C SER A 525 40.25 -8.30 12.12
N GLU A 526 39.55 -8.37 13.26
CA GLU A 526 39.95 -7.68 14.51
C GLU A 526 41.04 -8.44 15.30
N LEU A 527 41.24 -9.73 14.99
CA LEU A 527 42.24 -10.60 15.62
C LEU A 527 43.55 -10.68 14.82
N GLU A 528 43.57 -10.18 13.58
CA GLU A 528 44.75 -9.94 12.73
C GLU A 528 45.28 -8.51 12.94
#